data_AF-A0A432U714-F1
#
_entry.id   AF-A0A432U714-F1
#
_cell.length_a   1.000
_cell.length_b   1.000
_cell.length_c   1.000
_cell.angle_alpha   90.00
_cell.angle_beta   90.00
_cell.angle_gamma   90.00
#
_symmetry.space_group_name_H-M   'P 1'
#
loop_
_entity.id
_entity.type
_entity.pdbx_description
1 polymer ?
#
loop_
_entity_poly.entity_id
_entity_poly.type
_entity_poly.pdbx_seq_one_letter_code
_entity_poly.pdbx_strand_id
1 'polypeptide(L)'
;MNIDHYTCPFSHLILSGRCGCQYGAKDCIAEKEFGTCLHESSSAECQSLYHHLRENSDFVLKAHHQSSLSVGQQSKIKMGGLLALQEILSHSND
;
A
#
# COMPACT_ATOMS: atom_id res chain seq x y z
N MET A 1 23.98 13.89 2.60
CA MET A 1 23.23 12.79 3.24
C MET A 1 22.59 12.00 2.11
N ASN A 2 22.95 10.74 1.94
CA ASN A 2 22.23 9.85 1.04
C ASN A 2 20.92 9.50 1.76
N ILE A 3 19.79 9.97 1.25
CA ILE A 3 18.48 9.57 1.78
C ILE A 3 18.11 8.34 0.97
N ASP A 4 18.29 7.17 1.55
CA ASP A 4 17.83 5.93 0.92
C ASP A 4 16.30 5.92 0.98
N HIS A 5 15.67 6.06 -0.18
CA HIS A 5 14.22 5.97 -0.31
C HIS A 5 13.81 4.53 -0.62
N TYR A 6 12.89 4.00 0.18
CA TYR A 6 12.43 2.62 0.03
C TYR A 6 11.08 2.55 -0.68
N THR A 7 10.88 1.55 -1.54
CA THR A 7 9.67 1.40 -2.35
C THR A 7 8.43 1.14 -1.49
N CYS A 8 7.44 2.02 -1.55
CA CYS A 8 6.16 1.80 -0.88
C CYS A 8 5.14 1.12 -1.82
N PRO A 9 4.53 -0.03 -1.45
CA PRO A 9 3.49 -0.65 -2.27
C PRO A 9 2.23 0.23 -2.39
N PHE A 10 2.03 1.18 -1.47
CA PHE A 10 0.90 2.11 -1.45
C PHE A 10 1.23 3.48 -2.08
N SER A 11 2.38 3.61 -2.76
CA SER A 11 2.89 4.83 -3.39
C SER A 11 1.82 5.65 -4.12
N HIS A 12 1.04 5.03 -5.01
CA HIS A 12 -0.01 5.71 -5.76
C HIS A 12 -1.14 6.29 -4.87
N LEU A 13 -1.44 5.66 -3.74
CA LEU A 13 -2.47 6.15 -2.80
C LEU A 13 -1.97 7.36 -2.01
N ILE A 14 -0.68 7.36 -1.65
CA ILE A 14 -0.02 8.50 -0.99
C ILE A 14 0.03 9.69 -1.95
N LEU A 15 0.49 9.48 -3.19
CA LEU A 15 0.61 10.55 -4.19
C LEU A 15 -0.76 11.15 -4.57
N SER A 16 -1.81 10.32 -4.66
CA SER A 16 -3.17 10.78 -4.95
C SER A 16 -3.91 11.39 -3.75
N GLY A 17 -3.27 11.49 -2.58
CA GLY A 17 -3.87 12.05 -1.36
C GLY A 17 -4.98 11.20 -0.74
N ARG A 18 -5.09 9.92 -1.14
CA ARG A 18 -6.11 8.99 -0.65
C ARG A 18 -5.67 8.20 0.58
N CYS A 19 -4.40 8.27 0.94
CA CYS A 19 -3.82 7.62 2.11
C CYS A 19 -2.80 8.57 2.76
N GLY A 20 -2.92 8.77 4.08
CA GLY A 20 -1.89 9.43 4.89
C GLY A 20 -0.97 8.40 5.52
N CYS A 21 0.34 8.65 5.52
CA CYS A 21 1.31 7.83 6.23
C CYS A 21 2.39 8.73 6.85
N GLN A 22 2.55 8.68 8.17
CA GLN A 22 3.56 9.48 8.88
C GLN A 22 5.01 9.07 8.57
N TYR A 23 5.19 7.84 8.06
CA TYR A 23 6.49 7.31 7.61
C TYR A 23 6.66 7.38 6.09
N GLY A 24 5.71 8.03 5.39
CA GLY A 24 5.72 8.21 3.95
C GLY A 24 6.42 9.50 3.56
N ALA A 25 7.10 9.47 2.42
CA ALA A 25 7.69 10.63 1.77
C ALA A 25 7.30 10.69 0.29
N LYS A 26 7.53 11.84 -0.33
CA LYS A 26 7.49 12.00 -1.77
C LYS A 26 8.94 12.17 -2.25
N ASP A 27 9.31 11.38 -3.25
CA ASP A 27 10.57 11.51 -3.95
C ASP A 27 10.30 11.88 -5.42
N CYS A 28 11.21 12.66 -6.00
CA CYS A 28 11.13 13.11 -7.38
C CYS A 28 12.36 12.63 -8.13
N ILE A 29 12.17 11.69 -9.05
CA ILE A 29 13.23 11.24 -9.95
C ILE A 29 12.91 11.79 -11.34
N ALA A 30 13.70 12.79 -11.74
CA ALA A 30 13.42 13.62 -12.91
C ALA A 30 11.99 14.22 -12.85
N GLU A 31 11.15 13.98 -13.85
CA GLU A 31 9.78 14.51 -13.94
C GLU A 31 8.73 13.62 -13.24
N LYS A 32 9.15 12.53 -12.58
CA LYS A 32 8.23 11.55 -12.01
C LYS A 32 8.28 11.55 -10.49
N GLU A 33 7.10 11.66 -9.89
CA GLU A 33 6.90 11.57 -8.45
C GLU A 33 6.69 10.11 -8.01
N PHE A 34 7.25 9.77 -6.86
CA PHE A 34 7.13 8.47 -6.21
C PHE A 34 6.79 8.68 -4.74
N GLY A 35 5.74 8.01 -4.26
CA GLY A 35 5.55 7.80 -2.83
C GLY A 35 6.54 6.74 -2.33
N THR A 36 7.32 7.08 -1.31
CA THR A 36 8.39 6.24 -0.74
C THR A 36 8.21 6.10 0.76
N CYS A 37 8.90 5.12 1.36
CA CYS A 37 9.03 4.98 2.81
C CYS A 37 10.34 5.61 3.27
N LEU A 38 10.29 6.30 4.43
CA LEU A 38 11.46 6.93 5.06
C LEU A 38 12.45 5.92 5.66
N HIS A 39 11.98 4.72 5.98
CA HIS A 39 12.76 3.68 6.65
C HIS A 39 12.56 2.34 5.96
N GLU A 40 13.60 1.51 5.95
CA GLU A 40 13.55 0.14 5.42
C GLU A 40 12.51 -0.71 6.16
N SER A 41 12.46 -0.58 7.49
CA SER A 41 11.50 -1.28 8.34
C SER A 41 10.05 -0.94 7.96
N SER A 42 9.74 0.35 7.78
CA SER A 42 8.41 0.79 7.36
C SER A 42 8.04 0.28 5.97
N SER A 43 9.01 0.17 5.06
CA SER A 43 8.82 -0.44 3.74
C SER A 43 8.49 -1.93 3.86
N ALA A 44 9.26 -2.67 4.68
CA ALA A 44 9.02 -4.09 4.95
C ALA A 44 7.64 -4.34 5.58
N GLU A 45 7.23 -3.52 6.55
CA GLU A 45 5.90 -3.59 7.15
C GLU A 45 4.78 -3.30 6.13
N CYS A 46 4.95 -2.25 5.31
CA CYS A 46 4.00 -1.94 4.24
C CYS A 46 3.89 -3.09 3.22
N GLN A 47 5.01 -3.73 2.89
CA GLN A 47 5.04 -4.87 1.98
C GLN A 47 4.36 -6.09 2.61
N SER A 48 4.64 -6.39 3.88
CA SER A 48 3.98 -7.46 4.63
C SER A 48 2.46 -7.24 4.71
N LEU A 49 2.03 -6.02 5.03
CA LEU A 49 0.60 -5.66 5.03
C LEU A 49 -0.04 -5.90 3.66
N TYR A 50 0.60 -5.45 2.58
CA TYR A 50 0.09 -5.69 1.23
C TYR A 50 0.01 -7.19 0.90
N HIS A 51 0.98 -8.00 1.33
CA HIS A 51 0.94 -9.46 1.16
C HIS A 51 -0.26 -10.07 1.89
N HIS A 52 -0.48 -9.72 3.16
CA HIS A 52 -1.65 -10.20 3.91
C HIS A 52 -2.96 -9.77 3.25
N LEU A 53 -3.07 -8.52 2.79
CA LEU A 53 -4.26 -8.06 2.07
C LEU A 53 -4.48 -8.86 0.78
N ARG A 54 -3.41 -9.17 0.04
CA ARG A 54 -3.48 -9.96 -1.19
C ARG A 54 -3.95 -11.38 -0.92
N GLU A 55 -3.30 -12.10 -0.01
CA GLU A 55 -3.62 -13.49 0.32
C GLU A 55 -5.07 -13.64 0.78
N ASN A 56 -5.55 -12.70 1.61
CA ASN A 56 -6.93 -12.70 2.09
C ASN A 56 -7.97 -12.23 1.04
N SER A 57 -7.53 -11.68 -0.09
CA SER A 57 -8.42 -11.21 -1.17
C SER A 57 -8.61 -12.22 -2.29
N ASP A 58 -7.89 -13.35 -2.29
CA ASP A 58 -7.86 -14.32 -3.39
C ASP A 58 -9.27 -14.83 -3.75
N PHE A 59 -10.07 -15.16 -2.73
CA PHE A 59 -11.45 -15.62 -2.91
C PHE A 59 -12.34 -14.53 -3.52
N VAL A 60 -12.33 -13.34 -2.92
CA VAL A 60 -13.19 -12.20 -3.33
C VAL A 60 -12.86 -11.77 -4.76
N LEU A 61 -11.59 -11.82 -5.15
CA LEU A 61 -11.14 -11.40 -6.48
C LEU A 61 -11.17 -12.51 -7.53
N LYS A 62 -11.58 -13.72 -7.17
CA LYS A 62 -11.53 -14.92 -8.02
C LYS A 62 -10.15 -15.10 -8.66
N ALA A 63 -9.11 -14.72 -7.93
CA ALA A 63 -7.74 -14.62 -8.43
C ALA A 63 -6.89 -15.86 -8.11
N HIS A 64 -7.53 -16.95 -7.66
CA HIS A 64 -6.86 -18.20 -7.36
C HIS A 64 -5.96 -18.63 -8.54
N HIS A 65 -4.67 -18.81 -8.26
CA HIS A 65 -3.63 -19.20 -9.22
C HIS A 65 -3.24 -18.14 -10.26
N GLN A 66 -3.67 -16.88 -10.12
CA GLN A 66 -3.20 -15.77 -10.97
C GLN A 66 -1.93 -15.12 -10.41
N SER A 67 -0.82 -15.26 -11.12
CA SER A 67 0.44 -14.59 -10.77
C SER A 67 0.34 -13.07 -10.97
N SER A 68 -0.34 -12.62 -12.04
CA SER A 68 -0.54 -11.21 -12.35
C SER A 68 -1.97 -10.76 -12.04
N LEU A 69 -2.07 -9.61 -11.37
CA LEU A 69 -3.34 -8.94 -11.12
C LEU A 69 -3.47 -7.71 -12.03
N SER A 70 -4.67 -7.46 -12.53
CA SER A 70 -4.97 -6.19 -13.19
C SER A 70 -4.74 -5.01 -12.24
N VAL A 71 -4.47 -3.82 -12.79
CA VAL A 71 -4.33 -2.58 -12.00
C VAL A 71 -5.57 -2.34 -11.13
N GLY A 72 -6.76 -2.66 -11.66
CA GLY A 72 -8.02 -2.57 -10.92
C GLY A 72 -8.08 -3.52 -9.71
N GLN A 73 -7.68 -4.79 -9.88
CA GLN A 73 -7.61 -5.74 -8.76
C GLN A 73 -6.59 -5.29 -7.71
N GLN A 74 -5.39 -4.85 -8.13
CA GLN A 74 -4.37 -4.34 -7.20
C GLN A 74 -4.88 -3.13 -6.42
N SER A 75 -5.63 -2.23 -7.08
CA SER A 75 -6.21 -1.05 -6.43
C SER A 75 -7.29 -1.44 -5.43
N LYS A 76 -8.12 -2.45 -5.73
CA LYS A 76 -9.12 -2.99 -4.80
C LYS A 76 -8.47 -3.58 -3.54
N ILE A 77 -7.40 -4.36 -3.71
CA ILE A 77 -6.64 -4.92 -2.58
C ILE A 77 -6.06 -3.79 -1.73
N LYS A 78 -5.33 -2.85 -2.37
CA LYS A 78 -4.61 -1.80 -1.65
C LYS A 78 -5.56 -0.81 -0.99
N MET A 79 -6.41 -0.13 -1.76
CA MET A 79 -7.31 0.90 -1.22
C MET A 79 -8.45 0.29 -0.42
N GLY A 80 -9.12 -0.73 -0.96
CA GLY A 80 -10.22 -1.40 -0.27
C GLY A 80 -9.78 -2.08 1.01
N GLY A 81 -8.60 -2.72 1.01
CA GLY A 81 -8.02 -3.30 2.21
C GLY A 81 -7.71 -2.28 3.31
N LEU A 82 -7.11 -1.14 2.96
CA LEU A 82 -6.86 -0.07 3.93
C LEU A 82 -8.15 0.53 4.49
N LEU A 83 -9.17 0.75 3.66
CA LEU A 83 -10.48 1.24 4.12
C LEU A 83 -11.17 0.24 5.07
N ALA A 84 -11.16 -1.05 4.73
CA ALA A 84 -11.74 -2.09 5.57
C ALA A 84 -11.00 -2.19 6.92
N LEU A 85 -9.67 -2.11 6.93
CA LEU A 85 -8.90 -2.08 8.17
C LEU A 85 -9.20 -0.83 9.00
N GLN A 86 -9.29 0.34 8.37
CA GLN A 86 -9.67 1.57 9.07
C GLN A 86 -11.04 1.44 9.72
N GLU A 87 -12.03 0.88 9.01
CA GLU A 87 -13.37 0.64 9.54
C GLU A 87 -13.34 -0.34 10.73
N ILE A 88 -12.63 -1.48 10.61
CA ILE A 88 -12.53 -2.45 11.70
C ILE A 88 -11.85 -1.82 12.92
N LEU A 89 -10.74 -1.11 12.72
CA LEU A 89 -9.99 -0.47 13.80
C LEU A 89 -10.75 0.70 14.44
N SER A 90 -11.58 1.43 13.67
CA SER A 90 -12.42 2.48 14.25
C SER A 90 -13.54 1.92 15.12
N HIS A 91 -14.16 0.81 14.70
CA HIS A 91 -15.24 0.15 15.46
C HIS A 91 -14.75 -0.70 16.64
N SER A 92 -13.48 -1.11 16.64
CA SER A 92 -12.90 -1.90 17.76
C SER A 92 -12.56 -1.06 18.99
N ASN A 93 -12.69 0.27 18.91
CA ASN A 93 -12.42 1.21 20.00
C ASN A 93 -13.69 1.69 20.72
N ASP A 94 -14.86 1.13 20.39
CA ASP A 94 -16.14 1.28 21.11
C ASP A 94 -16.42 0.05 21.99
#